data_AF-A0A5Q4G1B3-F1
#
_entry.id   AF-A0A5Q4G1B3-F1
#
_cell.length_a   1.000
_cell.length_b   1.000
_cell.length_c   1.000
_cell.angle_alpha   90.00
_cell.angle_beta   90.00
_cell.angle_gamma   90.00
#
_symmetry.space_group_name_H-M   'P 1'
#
loop_
_entity.id
_entity.type
_entity.pdbx_description
1 polymer ?
#
loop_
_entity_poly.entity_id
_entity_poly.type
_entity_poly.pdbx_seq_one_letter_code
_entity_poly.pdbx_strand_id
1 'polypeptide(L)'
;MTTRRPDPKHAAAVAAQAEGLLNDTRLDPWRSKRRRRAIVVAALAVFAAVATAAWFDRSVALLAALAVATLVTIALRRVVRGLADLPDAFVDERIRAMRNQRYLSAYRILSASLVAVLIVLYIAADGQRIGWDIAARHIHALFWSVFWVSFTLPSMLLAWNETEI
;
A
#
# COMPACT_ATOMS: atom_id res chain seq x y z
N MET A 1 11.46 29.94 22.49
CA MET A 1 11.19 28.53 22.13
C MET A 1 12.26 27.66 22.79
N THR A 2 11.92 27.00 23.89
CA THR A 2 12.83 26.15 24.66
C THR A 2 12.97 24.78 24.00
N THR A 3 14.16 24.48 23.47
CA THR A 3 14.52 23.14 22.99
C THR A 3 14.65 22.20 24.19
N ARG A 4 13.57 21.53 24.56
CA ARG A 4 13.59 20.51 25.62
C ARG A 4 14.55 19.41 25.17
N ARG A 5 15.67 19.22 25.89
CA ARG A 5 16.58 18.09 25.68
C ARG A 5 15.74 16.81 25.70
N PRO A 6 15.86 15.93 24.69
CA PRO A 6 15.09 14.70 24.65
C PRO A 6 15.41 13.86 25.89
N ASP A 7 14.36 13.26 26.49
CA ASP A 7 14.50 12.39 27.65
C ASP A 7 15.51 11.27 27.32
N PRO A 8 16.56 11.07 28.14
CA PRO A 8 17.56 10.03 27.91
C PRO A 8 16.96 8.63 27.77
N LYS A 9 15.82 8.34 28.42
CA LYS A 9 15.11 7.05 28.26
C LYS A 9 14.51 6.90 26.86
N HIS A 10 13.99 7.98 26.30
CA HIS A 10 13.42 7.99 24.96
C HIS A 10 14.50 7.84 23.90
N ALA A 11 15.63 8.53 24.07
CA ALA A 11 16.79 8.39 23.19
C ALA A 11 17.36 6.95 23.17
N ALA A 12 17.45 6.31 24.34
CA ALA A 12 17.90 4.91 24.46
C ALA A 12 16.94 3.92 23.80
N ALA A 13 15.62 4.11 23.97
CA ALA A 13 14.61 3.26 23.32
C ALA A 13 14.65 3.37 21.79
N VAL A 14 14.83 4.59 21.28
CA VAL A 14 14.95 4.86 19.83
C VAL A 14 16.22 4.23 19.25
N ALA A 15 17.35 4.28 19.98
CA ALA A 15 18.59 3.63 19.57
C ALA A 15 18.46 2.10 19.53
N ALA A 16 17.87 1.49 20.56
CA ALA A 16 17.64 0.04 20.60
C ALA A 16 16.70 -0.44 19.47
N GLN A 17 15.68 0.36 19.12
CA GLN A 17 14.81 0.07 17.99
C GLN A 17 15.56 0.15 16.65
N ALA A 18 16.41 1.16 16.47
CA ALA A 18 17.21 1.31 15.26
C ALA A 18 18.21 0.17 15.10
N GLU A 19 18.90 -0.23 16.16
CA GLU A 19 19.83 -1.36 16.15
C GLU A 19 19.11 -2.68 15.83
N GLY A 20 17.93 -2.90 16.40
CA GLY A 20 17.09 -4.05 16.08
C GLY A 20 16.65 -4.10 14.61
N LEU A 21 16.34 -2.95 14.00
CA LEU A 21 15.99 -2.86 12.57
C LEU A 21 17.20 -3.01 11.65
N LEU A 22 18.37 -2.49 12.04
CA LEU A 22 19.61 -2.58 11.27
C LEU A 22 20.20 -4.00 11.28
N ASN A 23 20.10 -4.70 12.42
CA ASN A 23 20.57 -6.07 12.58
C ASN A 23 19.54 -7.14 12.15
N ASP A 24 18.33 -6.75 11.71
CA ASP A 24 17.33 -7.70 11.23
C ASP A 24 17.64 -8.21 9.81
N THR A 25 18.38 -9.33 9.75
CA THR A 25 18.70 -10.03 8.50
C THR A 25 17.57 -10.91 7.98
N ARG A 26 16.44 -11.04 8.71
CA ARG A 26 15.32 -11.92 8.29
C ARG A 26 14.69 -11.49 6.97
N LEU A 27 14.85 -10.22 6.60
CA LEU A 27 14.34 -9.64 5.36
C LEU A 27 15.40 -9.49 4.25
N ASP A 28 16.66 -9.90 4.48
CA ASP A 28 17.70 -9.92 3.45
C ASP A 28 17.30 -10.68 2.17
N PRO A 29 16.59 -11.83 2.25
CA PRO A 29 16.11 -12.52 1.05
C PRO A 29 15.16 -11.67 0.19
N TRP A 30 14.54 -10.63 0.76
CA TRP A 30 13.59 -9.73 0.12
C TRP A 30 14.23 -8.38 -0.30
N ARG A 31 15.54 -8.21 -0.12
CA ARG A 31 16.28 -7.03 -0.63
C ARG A 31 16.41 -7.00 -2.15
N SER A 32 16.43 -8.16 -2.81
CA SER A 32 16.58 -8.20 -4.26
C SER A 32 15.43 -7.51 -5.00
N LYS A 33 15.77 -6.59 -5.93
CA LYS A 33 14.79 -5.85 -6.76
C LYS A 33 13.78 -6.78 -7.43
N ARG A 34 14.22 -7.96 -7.90
CA ARG A 34 13.35 -8.94 -8.55
C ARG A 34 12.27 -9.48 -7.62
N ARG A 35 12.61 -9.82 -6.37
CA ARG A 35 11.62 -10.35 -5.41
C ARG A 35 10.64 -9.28 -4.92
N ARG A 36 11.11 -8.03 -4.72
CA ARG A 36 10.21 -6.90 -4.40
C ARG A 36 9.19 -6.64 -5.52
N ARG A 37 9.65 -6.58 -6.76
CA ARG A 37 8.77 -6.43 -7.94
C ARG A 37 7.83 -7.63 -8.10
N ALA A 38 8.31 -8.85 -7.85
CA ALA A 38 7.47 -10.05 -7.89
C ALA A 38 6.31 -9.99 -6.88
N ILE A 39 6.53 -9.48 -5.66
CA ILE A 39 5.42 -9.29 -4.70
C ILE A 39 4.43 -8.24 -5.20
N VAL A 40 4.90 -7.12 -5.76
CA VAL A 40 4.00 -6.08 -6.28
C VAL A 40 3.14 -6.65 -7.41
N VAL A 41 3.74 -7.40 -8.34
CA VAL A 41 2.99 -8.08 -9.41
C VAL A 41 2.02 -9.12 -8.85
N ALA A 42 2.44 -9.92 -7.87
CA ALA A 42 1.57 -10.89 -7.22
C ALA A 42 0.39 -10.21 -6.50
N ALA A 43 0.62 -9.08 -5.85
CA ALA A 43 -0.41 -8.29 -5.19
C ALA A 43 -1.42 -7.72 -6.19
N LEU A 44 -0.96 -7.16 -7.31
CA LEU A 44 -1.84 -6.71 -8.39
C LEU A 44 -2.66 -7.86 -8.98
N ALA A 45 -2.05 -9.03 -9.17
CA ALA A 45 -2.74 -10.23 -9.65
C ALA A 45 -3.84 -10.69 -8.66
N VAL A 46 -3.56 -10.66 -7.36
CA VAL A 46 -4.54 -11.00 -6.32
C VAL A 46 -5.69 -9.98 -6.30
N PHE A 47 -5.42 -8.69 -6.45
CA PHE A 47 -6.49 -7.67 -6.50
C PHE A 47 -7.34 -7.79 -7.76
N ALA A 48 -6.73 -8.13 -8.90
CA ALA A 48 -7.46 -8.47 -10.11
C ALA A 48 -8.36 -9.71 -9.89
N ALA A 49 -7.89 -10.72 -9.15
CA ALA A 49 -8.70 -11.88 -8.79
C ALA A 49 -9.89 -11.51 -7.88
N VAL A 50 -9.71 -10.60 -6.90
CA VAL A 50 -10.81 -10.06 -6.07
C VAL A 50 -11.85 -9.36 -6.94
N ALA A 51 -11.41 -8.45 -7.82
CA ALA A 51 -12.29 -7.72 -8.72
C ALA A 51 -13.08 -8.66 -9.65
N THR A 52 -12.39 -9.68 -10.18
CA THR A 52 -13.00 -10.69 -11.07
C THR A 52 -14.03 -11.54 -10.30
N ALA A 53 -13.70 -11.99 -9.10
CA ALA A 53 -14.63 -12.77 -8.27
C ALA A 53 -15.89 -11.96 -7.91
N ALA A 54 -15.74 -10.68 -7.60
CA ALA A 54 -16.86 -9.77 -7.37
C ALA A 54 -17.69 -9.51 -8.64
N TRP A 55 -17.05 -9.40 -9.81
CA TRP A 55 -17.73 -9.17 -11.10
C TRP A 55 -18.64 -10.34 -11.48
N PHE A 56 -18.21 -11.58 -11.23
CA PHE A 56 -18.95 -12.80 -11.54
C PHE A 56 -19.82 -13.31 -10.37
N ASP A 57 -19.99 -12.51 -9.30
CA ASP A 57 -20.79 -12.83 -8.12
C ASP A 57 -20.42 -14.19 -7.46
N ARG A 58 -19.14 -14.53 -7.48
CA ARG A 58 -18.60 -15.78 -6.92
C ARG A 58 -18.27 -15.57 -5.45
N SER A 59 -19.28 -15.56 -4.57
CA SER A 59 -19.15 -15.24 -3.14
C SER A 59 -18.05 -16.01 -2.39
N VAL A 60 -17.93 -17.33 -2.58
CA VAL A 60 -16.87 -18.14 -1.93
C VAL A 60 -15.48 -17.78 -2.47
N ALA A 61 -15.35 -17.60 -3.79
CA ALA A 61 -14.09 -17.21 -4.41
C ALA A 61 -13.68 -15.80 -4.00
N LEU A 62 -14.65 -14.89 -3.83
CA LEU A 62 -14.44 -13.53 -3.35
C LEU A 62 -13.89 -13.56 -1.92
N LEU A 63 -14.49 -14.32 -1.01
CA LEU A 63 -13.99 -14.45 0.36
C LEU A 63 -12.57 -15.01 0.41
N ALA A 64 -12.28 -16.05 -0.36
CA ALA A 64 -10.93 -16.60 -0.47
C ALA A 64 -9.94 -15.56 -1.03
N ALA A 65 -10.30 -14.84 -2.09
CA ALA A 65 -9.48 -13.81 -2.69
C ALA A 65 -9.23 -12.64 -1.72
N LEU A 66 -10.22 -12.23 -0.92
CA LEU A 66 -10.08 -11.20 0.10
C LEU A 66 -9.13 -11.63 1.22
N ALA A 67 -9.18 -12.90 1.65
CA ALA A 67 -8.24 -13.44 2.62
C ALA A 67 -6.80 -13.40 2.08
N VAL A 68 -6.59 -13.84 0.84
CA VAL A 68 -5.27 -13.78 0.18
C VAL A 68 -4.80 -12.33 -0.01
N ALA A 69 -5.68 -11.41 -0.42
CA ALA A 69 -5.36 -9.98 -0.56
C ALA A 69 -4.89 -9.37 0.77
N THR A 70 -5.51 -9.78 1.88
CA THR A 70 -5.11 -9.37 3.23
C THR A 70 -3.71 -9.88 3.56
N LEU A 71 -3.42 -11.16 3.31
CA LEU A 71 -2.11 -11.75 3.56
C LEU A 71 -1.01 -11.09 2.74
N VAL A 72 -1.26 -10.85 1.45
CA VAL A 72 -0.30 -10.18 0.57
C VAL A 72 -0.06 -8.73 1.02
N THR A 73 -1.10 -8.04 1.47
CA THR A 73 -0.97 -6.69 2.03
C THR A 73 -0.10 -6.66 3.29
N ILE A 74 -0.29 -7.62 4.19
CA ILE A 74 0.53 -7.76 5.39
C ILE A 74 1.98 -8.07 5.00
N ALA A 75 2.20 -8.98 4.05
CA ALA A 75 3.52 -9.33 3.56
C ALA A 75 4.23 -8.11 2.93
N LEU A 76 3.52 -7.36 2.07
CA LEU A 76 4.04 -6.15 1.45
C LEU A 76 4.43 -5.12 2.51
N ARG A 77 3.58 -4.89 3.52
CA ARG A 77 3.91 -4.03 4.68
C ARG A 77 5.18 -4.50 5.38
N ARG A 78 5.30 -5.79 5.71
CA ARG A 78 6.50 -6.32 6.39
C ARG A 78 7.78 -6.07 5.59
N VAL A 79 7.73 -6.24 4.26
CA VAL A 79 8.90 -6.00 3.39
C VAL A 79 9.31 -4.52 3.38
N VAL A 80 8.35 -3.58 3.48
CA VAL A 80 8.64 -2.15 3.48
C VAL A 80 8.86 -1.53 4.87
N ARG A 81 8.43 -2.19 5.96
CA ARG A 81 8.55 -1.69 7.34
C ARG A 81 9.99 -1.37 7.73
N GLY A 82 10.95 -2.20 7.34
CA GLY A 82 12.37 -1.97 7.64
C GLY A 82 12.91 -0.64 7.11
N LEU A 83 12.28 -0.06 6.07
CA LEU A 83 12.68 1.24 5.49
C LEU A 83 11.73 2.39 5.88
N ALA A 84 10.45 2.08 6.06
CA ALA A 84 9.43 3.07 6.41
C ALA A 84 9.46 3.46 7.90
N ASP A 85 9.84 2.53 8.78
CA ASP A 85 9.75 2.67 10.23
C ASP A 85 11.10 3.01 10.90
N LEU A 86 12.16 3.30 10.11
CA LEU A 86 13.43 3.73 10.68
C LEU A 86 13.24 5.09 11.40
N PRO A 87 13.65 5.23 12.68
CA PRO A 87 13.42 6.46 13.42
C PRO A 87 14.12 7.66 12.76
N ASP A 88 13.42 8.79 12.65
CA ASP A 88 13.91 9.98 11.95
C ASP A 88 15.25 10.53 12.48
N ALA A 89 15.62 10.18 13.72
CA ALA A 89 16.89 10.53 14.34
C ALA A 89 18.11 9.84 13.70
N PHE A 90 17.90 8.72 13.00
CA PHE A 90 18.95 7.94 12.32
C PHE A 90 18.85 8.03 10.80
N VAL A 91 18.02 8.94 10.29
CA VAL A 91 17.73 9.11 8.87
C VAL A 91 18.33 10.42 8.39
N ASP A 92 19.29 10.33 7.46
CA ASP A 92 19.85 11.51 6.79
C ASP A 92 18.78 12.32 6.07
N GLU A 93 19.05 13.63 5.88
CA GLU A 93 18.12 14.57 5.26
C GLU A 93 17.69 14.12 3.84
N ARG A 94 18.59 13.48 3.09
CA ARG A 94 18.30 12.89 1.77
C ARG A 94 17.27 11.76 1.84
N ILE A 95 17.41 10.85 2.81
CA ILE A 95 16.48 9.72 2.97
C ILE A 95 15.11 10.23 3.42
N ARG A 96 15.08 11.25 4.28
CA ARG A 96 13.84 11.91 4.72
C ARG A 96 13.10 12.56 3.54
N ALA A 97 13.81 13.34 2.71
CA ALA A 97 13.23 13.94 1.52
C ALA A 97 12.68 12.91 0.53
N MET A 98 13.43 11.81 0.31
CA MET A 98 13.00 10.71 -0.56
C MET A 98 11.73 10.01 -0.02
N ARG A 99 11.65 9.73 1.28
CA ARG A 99 10.43 9.17 1.92
C ARG A 99 9.23 10.09 1.68
N ASN A 100 9.39 11.39 1.94
CA ASN A 100 8.30 12.35 1.81
C ASN A 100 7.80 12.49 0.36
N GLN A 101 8.70 12.52 -0.64
CA GLN A 101 8.33 12.53 -2.05
C GLN A 101 7.56 11.27 -2.47
N ARG A 102 7.94 10.10 -1.93
CA ARG A 102 7.25 8.83 -2.20
C ARG A 102 5.85 8.82 -1.58
N TYR A 103 5.71 9.29 -0.33
CA TYR A 103 4.39 9.46 0.30
C TYR A 103 3.52 10.43 -0.49
N LEU A 104 4.06 11.56 -0.92
CA LEU A 104 3.33 12.53 -1.74
C LEU A 104 2.83 11.92 -3.05
N SER A 105 3.70 11.19 -3.76
CA SER A 105 3.32 10.49 -4.99
C SER A 105 2.23 9.44 -4.75
N ALA A 106 2.33 8.69 -3.65
CA ALA A 106 1.32 7.71 -3.27
C ALA A 106 -0.04 8.37 -2.97
N TYR A 107 -0.04 9.48 -2.23
CA TYR A 107 -1.27 10.24 -1.96
C TYR A 107 -1.86 10.84 -3.24
N ARG A 108 -1.04 11.35 -4.17
CA ARG A 108 -1.52 11.89 -5.45
C ARG A 108 -2.23 10.84 -6.29
N ILE A 109 -1.61 9.67 -6.44
CA ILE A 109 -2.20 8.58 -7.21
C ILE A 109 -3.46 8.06 -6.50
N LEU A 110 -3.44 7.91 -5.18
CA LEU A 110 -4.62 7.54 -4.39
C LEU A 110 -5.78 8.53 -4.61
N SER A 111 -5.52 9.82 -4.48
CA SER A 111 -6.52 10.87 -4.69
C SER A 111 -7.04 10.86 -6.13
N ALA A 112 -6.17 10.70 -7.12
CA ALA A 112 -6.58 10.61 -8.52
C ALA A 112 -7.46 9.38 -8.78
N SER A 113 -7.09 8.21 -8.23
CA SER A 113 -7.90 6.99 -8.33
C SER A 113 -9.26 7.15 -7.66
N LEU A 114 -9.32 7.76 -6.48
CA LEU A 114 -10.57 8.01 -5.77
C LEU A 114 -11.49 8.94 -6.57
N VAL A 115 -10.94 10.05 -7.09
CA VAL A 115 -11.70 10.99 -7.94
C VAL A 115 -12.24 10.29 -9.19
N ALA A 116 -11.42 9.51 -9.89
CA ALA A 116 -11.85 8.77 -11.07
C ALA A 116 -13.03 7.82 -10.76
N VAL A 117 -12.98 7.14 -9.62
CA VAL A 117 -14.04 6.22 -9.18
C VAL A 117 -15.31 6.95 -8.83
N LEU A 118 -15.20 8.08 -8.12
CA LEU A 118 -16.36 8.93 -7.81
C LEU A 118 -17.02 9.46 -9.09
N ILE A 119 -16.23 9.84 -10.10
CA ILE A 119 -16.75 10.24 -11.42
C ILE A 119 -17.49 9.08 -12.09
N VAL A 120 -16.90 7.88 -12.10
CA VAL A 120 -17.57 6.68 -12.68
C VAL A 120 -18.87 6.37 -11.96
N LEU A 121 -18.90 6.44 -10.62
CA LEU A 121 -20.12 6.21 -9.83
C LEU A 121 -21.16 7.30 -10.05
N TYR A 122 -20.75 8.56 -10.20
CA TYR A 122 -21.64 9.66 -10.52
C TYR A 122 -22.28 9.49 -11.92
N ILE A 123 -21.47 9.17 -12.93
CA ILE A 123 -21.95 8.87 -14.29
C ILE A 123 -22.87 7.64 -14.28
N ALA A 124 -22.52 6.60 -13.53
CA ALA A 124 -23.36 5.41 -13.37
C ALA A 124 -24.74 5.74 -12.78
N ALA A 125 -24.77 6.57 -11.73
CA ALA A 125 -26.01 7.00 -11.10
C ALA A 125 -26.88 7.86 -12.04
N ASP A 126 -26.26 8.63 -12.94
CA ASP A 126 -26.96 9.41 -13.96
C ASP A 126 -27.40 8.54 -15.15
N GLY A 127 -26.60 7.54 -15.52
CA GLY A 127 -26.92 6.55 -16.55
C GLY A 127 -28.19 5.75 -16.26
N GLN A 128 -28.46 5.48 -14.98
CA GLN A 128 -29.72 4.87 -14.53
C GLN A 128 -30.95 5.71 -14.94
N ARG A 129 -30.82 7.05 -15.08
CA ARG A 129 -31.91 7.93 -15.52
C ARG A 129 -32.24 7.79 -17.00
N ILE A 130 -31.32 7.26 -17.81
CA ILE A 130 -31.49 7.04 -19.26
C ILE A 130 -31.61 5.55 -19.63
N GLY A 131 -31.89 4.68 -18.65
CA GLY A 131 -32.10 3.25 -18.86
C GLY A 131 -30.82 2.41 -18.93
N TRP A 132 -29.66 2.98 -18.59
CA TRP A 132 -28.42 2.23 -18.44
C TRP A 132 -28.36 1.62 -17.03
N ASP A 133 -28.70 0.34 -16.92
CA ASP A 133 -28.66 -0.37 -15.64
C ASP A 133 -27.27 -0.98 -15.36
N ILE A 134 -26.53 -0.35 -14.46
CA ILE A 134 -25.31 -0.94 -13.88
C ILE A 134 -25.70 -1.83 -12.72
N ALA A 135 -25.60 -3.14 -12.93
CA ALA A 135 -25.84 -4.13 -11.88
C ALA A 135 -24.96 -3.90 -10.64
N ALA A 136 -25.54 -4.09 -9.45
CA ALA A 136 -24.86 -3.90 -8.16
C ALA A 136 -23.53 -4.67 -8.03
N ARG A 137 -23.41 -5.85 -8.67
CA ARG A 137 -22.17 -6.64 -8.70
C ARG A 137 -20.99 -5.89 -9.37
N HIS A 138 -21.25 -5.08 -10.39
CA HIS A 138 -20.22 -4.29 -11.06
C HIS A 138 -19.73 -3.15 -10.15
N ILE A 139 -20.64 -2.56 -9.37
CA ILE A 139 -20.31 -1.56 -8.34
C ILE A 139 -19.47 -2.20 -7.23
N HIS A 140 -19.84 -3.40 -6.76
CA HIS A 140 -19.04 -4.15 -5.79
C HIS A 140 -17.63 -4.49 -6.32
N ALA A 141 -17.51 -4.90 -7.58
CA ALA A 141 -16.20 -5.15 -8.19
C ALA A 141 -15.34 -3.89 -8.25
N LEU A 142 -15.94 -2.76 -8.63
CA LEU A 142 -15.26 -1.46 -8.65
C LEU A 142 -14.82 -1.07 -7.23
N PHE A 143 -15.72 -1.16 -6.24
CA PHE A 143 -15.41 -0.86 -4.84
C PHE A 143 -14.20 -1.66 -4.34
N TRP A 144 -14.21 -2.99 -4.49
CA TRP A 144 -13.15 -3.84 -3.96
C TRP A 144 -11.81 -3.60 -4.65
N SER A 145 -11.80 -3.37 -5.97
CA SER A 145 -10.57 -3.08 -6.70
C SER A 145 -9.91 -1.80 -6.23
N VAL A 146 -10.70 -0.74 -6.06
CA VAL A 146 -10.25 0.57 -5.62
C VAL A 146 -9.79 0.54 -4.18
N PHE A 147 -10.55 -0.12 -3.31
CA PHE A 147 -10.24 -0.25 -1.90
C PHE A 147 -8.85 -0.89 -1.69
N TRP A 148 -8.59 -2.03 -2.33
CA TRP A 148 -7.32 -2.75 -2.16
C TRP A 148 -6.12 -2.02 -2.73
N VAL A 149 -6.26 -1.47 -3.94
CA VAL A 149 -5.21 -0.65 -4.56
C VAL A 149 -4.91 0.55 -3.66
N SER A 150 -5.93 1.27 -3.22
CA SER A 150 -5.79 2.44 -2.34
C SER A 150 -5.04 2.12 -1.05
N PHE A 151 -5.34 0.98 -0.44
CA PHE A 151 -4.78 0.58 0.84
C PHE A 151 -3.30 0.15 0.76
N THR A 152 -2.82 -0.24 -0.42
CA THR A 152 -1.48 -0.82 -0.62
C THR A 152 -0.57 -0.02 -1.55
N LEU A 153 -1.12 0.96 -2.26
CA LEU A 153 -0.39 1.78 -3.21
C LEU A 153 0.91 2.40 -2.65
N PRO A 154 0.94 2.99 -1.43
CA PRO A 154 2.17 3.54 -0.89
C PRO A 154 3.27 2.47 -0.71
N SER A 155 2.87 1.29 -0.23
CA SER A 155 3.79 0.17 -0.03
C SER A 155 4.28 -0.43 -1.36
N MET A 156 3.43 -0.47 -2.39
CA MET A 156 3.81 -0.92 -3.73
C MET A 156 4.83 0.02 -4.38
N LEU A 157 4.58 1.33 -4.32
CA LEU A 157 5.47 2.34 -4.89
C LEU A 157 6.84 2.36 -4.20
N LEU A 158 6.85 2.19 -2.87
CA LEU A 158 8.10 2.10 -2.12
C LEU A 158 8.90 0.85 -2.53
N ALA A 159 8.24 -0.31 -2.58
CA ALA A 159 8.87 -1.58 -2.99
C ALA A 159 9.35 -1.59 -4.45
N TRP A 160 8.67 -0.87 -5.35
CA TRP A 160 8.99 -0.83 -6.78
C TRP A 160 10.19 0.08 -7.12
N ASN A 161 10.30 1.21 -6.42
CA ASN A 161 11.25 2.29 -6.73
C ASN A 161 12.56 2.25 -5.93
N GLU A 162 12.77 1.24 -5.10
CA GLU A 162 14.05 1.06 -4.41
C GLU A 162 15.13 0.56 -5.35
N THR A 163 16.04 1.47 -5.69
CA THR A 163 17.35 1.16 -6.26
C THR A 163 18.26 0.70 -5.12
N GLU A 164 18.98 -0.41 -5.34
CA GLU A 164 20.00 -0.93 -4.40
C GLU A 164 20.91 0.21 -3.93
N ILE A 165 21.03 0.36 -2.61
CA ILE A 165 22.11 1.10 -1.96
C ILE A 165 23.15 0.06 -1.55
#